data_AF-A0A961M4W1-F1
#
_entry.id   AF-A0A961M4W1-F1
#
_cell.length_a   1.000
_cell.length_b   1.000
_cell.length_c   1.000
_cell.angle_alpha   90.00
_cell.angle_beta   90.00
_cell.angle_gamma   90.00
#
_symmetry.space_group_name_H-M   'P 1'
#
loop_
_entity.id
_entity.type
_entity.pdbx_description
1 polymer ?
#
loop_
_entity_poly.entity_id
_entity_poly.type
_entity_poly.pdbx_seq_one_letter_code
_entity_poly.pdbx_strand_id
1 'polypeptide(L)'
;YKAINTLDSMIGHRNERYAAFGWASARIDDGVNLIPARLTATLFALCSARPGSAFRAMHADARHHRSPNAGWPEAAMAGALGIRLSGPRVYGDRVAQEPWVNAGAPDPAAGDLARGLALYRRSMLALALPIAIVAGFGW
;
A
#
# COMPACT_ATOMS: atom_id res chain seq x y z
N TYR A 1 6.31 6.17 12.40
CA TYR A 1 5.61 5.94 11.13
C TYR A 1 5.83 7.06 10.09
N LYS A 2 5.52 8.34 10.37
CA LYS A 2 5.89 9.46 9.47
C LYS A 2 7.42 9.69 9.36
N ALA A 3 8.18 9.29 10.39
CA ALA A 3 9.65 9.27 10.37
C ALA A 3 10.25 8.24 9.40
N ILE A 4 9.58 7.11 9.18
CA ILE A 4 10.08 6.01 8.32
C ILE A 4 9.88 6.36 6.83
N ASN A 5 8.74 6.95 6.47
CA ASN A 5 8.50 7.45 5.11
C ASN A 5 9.34 8.68 4.73
N THR A 6 9.85 9.44 5.72
CA THR A 6 10.77 10.56 5.46
C THR A 6 12.22 10.06 5.32
N LEU A 7 12.61 9.03 6.08
CA LEU A 7 13.91 8.37 5.97
C LEU A 7 14.09 7.62 4.64
N ASP A 8 13.05 6.99 4.10
CA ASP A 8 13.10 6.34 2.78
C ASP A 8 13.23 7.37 1.63
N SER A 9 12.70 8.58 1.83
CA SER A 9 12.84 9.70 0.89
C SER A 9 14.19 10.42 0.97
N MET A 10 14.90 10.34 2.12
CA MET A 10 16.22 10.96 2.34
C MET A 10 17.42 10.01 2.16
N ILE A 11 17.24 8.69 2.36
CA ILE A 11 18.29 7.67 2.19
C ILE A 11 18.23 7.05 0.77
N GLY A 12 17.49 7.68 -0.15
CA GLY A 12 17.55 7.43 -1.59
C GLY A 12 18.86 7.83 -2.27
N HIS A 13 19.98 7.93 -1.55
CA HIS A 13 21.31 7.87 -2.15
C HIS A 13 21.83 6.44 -2.05
N ARG A 14 21.65 5.73 -3.18
CA ARG A 14 22.44 4.55 -3.55
C ARG A 14 23.92 4.89 -3.40
N ASN A 15 24.47 4.68 -2.21
CA ASN A 15 25.90 4.56 -2.01
C ASN A 15 26.24 3.08 -2.20
N GLU A 16 27.03 2.78 -3.23
CA GLU A 16 27.50 1.43 -3.60
C GLU A 16 28.19 0.68 -2.43
N ARG A 17 28.53 1.39 -1.35
CA ARG A 17 29.27 0.89 -0.19
C ARG A 17 28.44 0.14 0.87
N TYR A 18 27.10 0.27 0.91
CA TYR A 18 26.25 -0.35 1.95
C TYR A 18 25.13 -1.27 1.42
N ALA A 19 25.19 -1.64 0.14
CA ALA A 19 24.15 -2.41 -0.54
C ALA A 19 23.79 -3.73 0.16
N ALA A 20 24.77 -4.43 0.75
CA ALA A 20 24.54 -5.71 1.42
C ALA A 20 23.82 -5.59 2.77
N PHE A 21 24.12 -4.56 3.56
CA PHE A 21 23.44 -4.28 4.83
C PHE A 21 22.05 -3.67 4.62
N GLY A 22 21.91 -2.77 3.64
CA GLY A 22 20.60 -2.23 3.25
C GLY A 22 19.67 -3.32 2.70
N TRP A 23 20.21 -4.29 1.95
CA TRP A 23 19.45 -5.44 1.45
C TRP A 23 18.97 -6.37 2.57
N ALA A 24 19.83 -6.70 3.54
CA ALA A 24 19.44 -7.55 4.67
C ALA A 24 18.39 -6.88 5.56
N SER A 25 18.52 -5.57 5.82
CA SER A 25 17.55 -4.80 6.60
C SER A 25 16.21 -4.63 5.87
N ALA A 26 16.24 -4.41 4.54
CA ALA A 26 15.03 -4.37 3.72
C ALA A 26 14.30 -5.72 3.69
N ARG A 27 15.03 -6.83 3.74
CA ARG A 27 14.46 -8.18 3.70
C ARG A 27 13.85 -8.61 5.04
N ILE A 28 14.39 -8.14 6.16
CA ILE A 28 13.80 -8.31 7.50
C ILE A 28 12.57 -7.40 7.66
N ASP A 29 12.66 -6.14 7.25
CA ASP A 29 11.52 -5.21 7.22
C ASP A 29 10.38 -5.77 6.35
N ASP A 30 10.73 -6.34 5.20
CA ASP A 30 9.76 -6.99 4.34
C ASP A 30 9.08 -8.17 5.05
N GLY A 31 9.81 -8.96 5.83
CA GLY A 31 9.25 -10.07 6.61
C GLY A 31 8.27 -9.59 7.69
N VAL A 32 8.63 -8.55 8.44
CA VAL A 32 7.77 -7.95 9.48
C VAL A 32 6.50 -7.36 8.87
N ASN A 33 6.60 -6.78 7.68
CA ASN A 33 5.48 -6.14 6.99
C ASN A 33 4.59 -7.10 6.19
N LEU A 34 4.91 -8.40 6.12
CA LEU A 34 4.06 -9.39 5.44
C LEU A 34 2.64 -9.42 6.02
N ILE A 35 2.52 -9.54 7.33
CA ILE A 35 1.23 -9.62 8.01
C ILE A 35 0.53 -8.24 8.01
N PRO A 36 1.17 -7.14 8.45
CA PRO A 36 0.57 -5.81 8.43
C PRO A 36 0.07 -5.37 7.06
N ALA A 37 0.80 -5.65 5.98
CA ALA A 37 0.40 -5.26 4.63
C ALA A 37 -0.89 -5.98 4.19
N ARG A 38 -0.99 -7.29 4.49
CA ARG A 38 -2.18 -8.09 4.18
C ARG A 38 -3.37 -7.65 5.02
N LEU A 39 -3.18 -7.39 6.31
CA LEU A 39 -4.23 -6.86 7.18
C LEU A 39 -4.72 -5.49 6.71
N THR A 40 -3.81 -4.61 6.31
CA THR A 40 -4.15 -3.29 5.76
C THR A 40 -4.97 -3.41 4.48
N ALA A 41 -4.56 -4.28 3.56
CA ALA A 41 -5.28 -4.55 2.32
C ALA A 41 -6.69 -5.10 2.56
N THR A 42 -6.81 -6.09 3.45
CA THR A 42 -8.10 -6.63 3.87
C THR A 42 -8.99 -5.56 4.51
N LEU A 43 -8.43 -4.71 5.37
CA LEU A 43 -9.17 -3.61 6.00
C LEU A 43 -9.65 -2.58 4.96
N PHE A 44 -8.84 -2.23 3.98
CA PHE A 44 -9.27 -1.39 2.85
C PHE A 44 -10.40 -2.03 2.06
N ALA A 45 -10.30 -3.33 1.76
CA ALA A 45 -11.35 -4.06 1.06
C ALA A 45 -12.67 -4.04 1.85
N LEU A 46 -12.63 -4.38 3.14
CA LEU A 46 -13.80 -4.41 4.03
C LEU A 46 -14.45 -3.04 4.27
N CYS A 47 -13.65 -1.98 4.37
CA CYS A 47 -14.17 -0.62 4.55
C CYS A 47 -14.57 0.08 3.23
N SER A 48 -14.33 -0.55 2.08
CA SER A 48 -14.69 0.01 0.78
C SER A 48 -16.17 -0.21 0.45
N ALA A 49 -16.71 0.61 -0.46
CA ALA A 49 -18.03 0.39 -1.03
C ALA A 49 -18.04 -0.75 -2.08
N ARG A 50 -16.87 -1.30 -2.43
CA ARG A 50 -16.69 -2.30 -3.50
C ARG A 50 -15.75 -3.44 -3.05
N PRO A 51 -16.07 -4.15 -1.95
CA PRO A 51 -15.17 -5.15 -1.37
C PRO A 51 -14.78 -6.24 -2.37
N GLY A 52 -15.74 -6.74 -3.18
CA GLY A 52 -15.46 -7.75 -4.19
C GLY A 52 -14.47 -7.30 -5.27
N SER A 53 -14.49 -6.03 -5.67
CA SER A 53 -13.51 -5.48 -6.62
C SER A 53 -12.15 -5.30 -5.96
N ALA A 54 -12.09 -4.83 -4.71
CA ALA A 54 -10.85 -4.72 -3.94
C ALA A 54 -10.16 -6.08 -3.76
N PHE A 55 -10.88 -7.11 -3.31
CA PHE A 55 -10.32 -8.45 -3.15
C PHE A 55 -9.89 -9.09 -4.48
N ARG A 56 -10.63 -8.85 -5.57
CA ARG A 56 -10.25 -9.33 -6.90
C ARG A 56 -8.93 -8.72 -7.36
N ALA A 57 -8.78 -7.40 -7.22
CA ALA A 57 -7.54 -6.71 -7.55
C ALA A 57 -6.38 -7.18 -6.66
N MET A 58 -6.60 -7.36 -5.35
CA MET A 58 -5.59 -7.93 -4.44
C MET A 58 -5.10 -9.30 -4.91
N HIS A 59 -6.03 -10.20 -5.26
CA HIS A 59 -5.67 -11.56 -5.68
C HIS A 59 -4.95 -11.57 -7.03
N ALA A 60 -5.41 -10.75 -7.98
CA ALA A 60 -4.86 -10.70 -9.33
C ALA A 60 -3.51 -9.99 -9.39
N ASP A 61 -3.35 -8.86 -8.69
CA ASP A 61 -2.28 -7.90 -9.02
C ASP A 61 -1.23 -7.73 -7.92
N ALA A 62 -1.56 -8.00 -6.65
CA ALA A 62 -0.68 -7.66 -5.52
C ALA A 62 0.70 -8.32 -5.58
N ARG A 63 0.80 -9.51 -6.18
CA ARG A 63 2.06 -10.28 -6.29
C ARG A 63 2.96 -9.82 -7.44
N HIS A 64 2.44 -9.03 -8.37
CA HIS A 64 3.20 -8.50 -9.51
C HIS A 64 3.99 -7.24 -9.12
N HIS A 65 3.71 -6.65 -7.97
CA HIS A 65 4.43 -5.51 -7.44
C HIS A 65 5.87 -5.90 -7.03
N ARG A 66 6.84 -5.00 -7.25
CA ARG A 66 8.26 -5.26 -6.92
C ARG A 66 8.48 -5.59 -5.44
N SER A 67 7.76 -4.90 -4.56
CA SER A 67 7.74 -5.21 -3.12
C SER A 67 6.65 -6.24 -2.80
N PRO A 68 6.97 -7.31 -2.04
CA PRO A 68 6.02 -8.36 -1.63
C PRO A 68 4.93 -7.86 -0.66
N ASN A 69 5.09 -6.62 -0.16
CA ASN A 69 4.19 -6.01 0.81
C ASN A 69 3.35 -4.90 0.19
N ALA A 70 3.98 -3.96 -0.51
CA ALA A 70 3.30 -2.76 -0.98
C ALA A 70 2.18 -3.05 -1.99
N GLY A 71 2.30 -4.12 -2.78
CA GLY A 71 1.29 -4.48 -3.78
C GLY A 71 -0.09 -4.83 -3.20
N TRP A 72 -0.16 -5.33 -1.96
CA TRP A 72 -1.42 -5.73 -1.33
C TRP A 72 -2.34 -4.53 -1.04
N PRO A 73 -1.93 -3.53 -0.24
CA PRO A 73 -2.76 -2.36 0.03
C PRO A 73 -2.96 -1.48 -1.22
N GLU A 74 -1.98 -1.42 -2.13
CA GLU A 74 -2.14 -0.69 -3.40
C GLU A 74 -3.23 -1.32 -4.28
N ALA A 75 -3.22 -2.65 -4.44
CA ALA A 75 -4.25 -3.37 -5.19
C ALA A 75 -5.63 -3.29 -4.54
N ALA A 76 -5.69 -3.36 -3.20
CA ALA A 76 -6.93 -3.13 -2.48
C ALA A 76 -7.51 -1.73 -2.75
N MET A 77 -6.66 -0.69 -2.70
CA MET A 77 -7.06 0.69 -2.96
C MET A 77 -7.52 0.88 -4.41
N ALA A 78 -6.76 0.36 -5.39
CA ALA A 78 -7.12 0.41 -6.81
C ALA A 78 -8.49 -0.21 -7.08
N GLY A 79 -8.72 -1.42 -6.57
CA GLY A 79 -10.00 -2.11 -6.72
C GLY A 79 -11.16 -1.47 -5.94
N ALA A 80 -10.89 -0.93 -4.75
CA ALA A 80 -11.88 -0.23 -3.92
C ALA A 80 -12.37 1.07 -4.58
N LEU A 81 -11.46 1.81 -5.19
CA LEU A 81 -11.75 3.04 -5.93
C LEU A 81 -12.25 2.74 -7.35
N GLY A 82 -11.91 1.58 -7.92
CA GLY A 82 -12.22 1.23 -9.30
C GLY A 82 -11.44 2.09 -10.29
N ILE A 83 -10.16 2.31 -10.00
CA ILE A 83 -9.17 2.99 -10.84
C ILE A 83 -7.95 2.09 -11.00
N ARG A 84 -7.11 2.35 -12.00
CA ARG A 84 -5.81 1.69 -12.13
C ARG A 84 -4.71 2.51 -11.43
N LEU A 85 -3.71 1.82 -10.88
CA LEU A 85 -2.56 2.41 -10.15
C LEU A 85 -1.24 1.74 -10.58
N SER A 86 -0.12 2.18 -9.99
CA SER A 86 1.26 1.80 -10.35
C SER A 86 1.66 2.30 -11.74
N GLY A 87 1.61 1.46 -12.77
CA GLY A 87 1.87 1.85 -14.16
C GLY A 87 3.28 2.41 -14.42
N PRO A 88 3.59 2.81 -15.67
CA PRO A 88 4.92 3.32 -16.00
C PRO A 88 5.27 4.57 -15.18
N ARG A 89 6.40 4.52 -14.45
CA ARG A 89 6.90 5.64 -13.66
C ARG A 89 8.05 6.35 -14.38
N VAL A 90 8.01 7.67 -14.40
CA VAL A 90 9.09 8.51 -14.96
C VAL A 90 10.02 8.91 -13.83
N TYR A 91 11.30 8.52 -13.91
CA TYR A 91 12.38 8.94 -13.04
C TYR A 91 13.41 9.71 -13.85
N GLY A 92 13.31 11.04 -13.87
CA GLY A 92 14.18 11.89 -14.68
C GLY A 92 14.05 11.53 -16.16
N ASP A 93 15.12 10.99 -16.75
CA ASP A 93 15.23 10.55 -18.14
C ASP A 93 14.81 9.08 -18.38
N ARG A 94 14.50 8.31 -17.32
CA ARG A 94 14.18 6.88 -17.42
C ARG A 94 12.71 6.60 -17.13
N VAL A 95 12.11 5.75 -17.96
CA VAL A 95 10.76 5.20 -17.71
C VAL A 95 10.89 3.78 -17.18
N ALA A 96 10.48 3.57 -15.92
CA ALA A 96 10.35 2.24 -15.34
C ALA A 96 8.99 1.66 -15.70
N GLN A 97 8.98 0.54 -16.42
CA GLN A 97 7.76 -0.18 -16.81
C GLN A 97 7.26 -1.01 -15.63
N GLU A 98 6.56 -0.39 -14.69
CA GLU A 98 5.87 -1.11 -13.62
C GLU A 98 4.50 -1.59 -14.13
N PRO A 99 4.05 -2.79 -13.69
CA PRO A 99 2.77 -3.34 -14.11
C PRO A 99 1.61 -2.47 -13.58
N TRP A 100 0.57 -2.33 -14.39
CA TRP A 100 -0.67 -1.71 -13.92
C TRP A 100 -1.39 -2.61 -12.93
N VAL A 101 -1.82 -2.01 -11.83
CA VAL A 101 -2.73 -2.64 -10.88
C VAL A 101 -4.16 -2.26 -11.25
N ASN A 102 -5.08 -3.22 -11.26
CA ASN A 102 -6.46 -3.07 -11.71
C ASN A 102 -6.54 -2.51 -13.14
N ALA A 103 -5.72 -3.05 -14.05
CA ALA A 103 -5.41 -2.48 -15.37
C ALA A 103 -6.64 -2.16 -16.26
N GLY A 104 -7.75 -2.88 -16.08
CA GLY A 104 -9.00 -2.65 -16.83
C GLY A 104 -9.82 -1.45 -16.35
N ALA A 105 -9.41 -0.77 -15.28
CA ALA A 105 -10.07 0.40 -14.73
C ALA A 105 -9.53 1.72 -15.34
N PRO A 106 -10.30 2.82 -15.29
CA PRO A 106 -9.85 4.12 -15.78
C PRO A 106 -8.68 4.70 -14.96
N ASP A 107 -8.00 5.69 -15.55
CA ASP A 107 -7.00 6.49 -14.85
C ASP A 107 -7.60 7.27 -13.67
N PRO A 108 -6.81 7.51 -12.60
CA PRO A 108 -7.25 8.32 -11.48
C PRO A 108 -7.58 9.75 -11.90
N ALA A 109 -8.69 10.26 -11.39
CA ALA A 109 -9.08 11.66 -11.43
C ALA A 109 -8.83 12.34 -10.08
N ALA A 110 -8.86 13.68 -10.05
CA ALA A 110 -8.63 14.45 -8.82
C ALA A 110 -9.59 14.06 -7.66
N GLY A 111 -10.84 13.70 -7.97
CA GLY A 111 -11.82 13.24 -6.98
C GLY A 111 -11.46 11.91 -6.30
N ASP A 112 -10.61 11.10 -6.93
CA ASP A 112 -10.17 9.82 -6.36
C ASP A 112 -9.26 9.99 -5.17
N LEU A 113 -8.52 11.11 -5.09
CA LEU A 113 -7.73 11.46 -3.92
C LEU A 113 -8.62 11.62 -2.68
N ALA A 114 -9.71 12.38 -2.81
CA ALA A 114 -10.66 12.59 -1.72
C ALA A 114 -11.34 11.28 -1.30
N ARG A 115 -11.73 10.44 -2.26
CA ARG A 115 -12.32 9.12 -2.00
C ARG A 115 -11.32 8.17 -1.33
N GLY A 116 -10.07 8.17 -1.77
CA GLY A 116 -8.98 7.39 -1.18
C GLY A 116 -8.71 7.81 0.27
N LEU A 117 -8.63 9.12 0.54
CA LEU A 117 -8.50 9.65 1.90
C LEU A 117 -9.71 9.29 2.78
N ALA A 118 -10.93 9.34 2.25
CA ALA A 118 -12.12 8.93 2.97
C ALA A 118 -12.12 7.43 3.30
N LEU A 119 -11.65 6.57 2.40
CA LEU A 119 -11.45 5.15 2.68
C LEU A 119 -10.39 4.95 3.77
N TYR A 120 -9.23 5.60 3.64
CA TYR A 120 -8.17 5.55 4.63
C TYR A 120 -8.66 5.94 6.04
N ARG A 121 -9.39 7.07 6.16
CA ARG A 121 -9.96 7.51 7.44
C ARG A 121 -10.93 6.50 8.04
N ARG A 122 -11.82 5.93 7.22
CA ARG A 122 -12.76 4.88 7.68
C ARG A 122 -12.02 3.65 8.20
N SER A 123 -10.99 3.21 7.48
CA SER A 123 -10.14 2.08 7.91
C SER A 123 -9.40 2.38 9.21
N MET A 124 -8.86 3.59 9.38
CA MET A 124 -8.23 4.00 10.64
C MET A 124 -9.21 4.00 11.82
N LEU A 125 -10.43 4.49 11.63
CA LEU A 125 -11.47 4.46 12.66
C LEU A 125 -11.88 3.02 13.01
N ALA A 126 -12.07 2.17 12.00
CA ALA A 126 -12.39 0.77 12.18
C ALA A 126 -11.31 -0.01 12.95
N LEU A 127 -10.04 0.38 12.79
CA LEU A 127 -8.92 -0.19 13.55
C LEU A 127 -8.80 0.40 14.97
N ALA A 128 -9.05 1.70 15.14
CA ALA A 128 -8.89 2.40 16.42
C ALA A 128 -9.94 1.99 17.46
N LEU A 129 -11.19 1.76 17.05
CA LEU A 129 -12.30 1.37 17.94
C LEU A 129 -12.00 0.10 18.77
N PRO A 130 -11.62 -1.05 18.18
CA PRO A 130 -11.31 -2.24 18.95
C PRO A 130 -10.08 -2.06 19.85
N ILE A 131 -9.07 -1.29 19.42
CA ILE A 131 -7.89 -1.00 20.25
C ILE A 131 -8.30 -0.18 21.49
N ALA A 132 -9.12 0.85 21.30
CA ALA A 132 -9.61 1.69 22.40
C ALA A 132 -10.49 0.90 23.38
N ILE A 133 -11.32 -0.01 22.88
CA ILE A 133 -12.13 -0.93 23.68
C ILE A 133 -11.22 -1.82 24.53
N VAL A 134 -10.25 -2.52 23.93
CA VAL A 134 -9.32 -3.40 24.66
C VAL A 134 -8.50 -2.62 25.69
N ALA A 135 -8.05 -1.41 25.37
CA ALA A 135 -7.32 -0.57 26.30
C ALA A 135 -8.20 -0.04 27.45
N GLY A 136 -9.48 0.25 27.19
CA GLY A 136 -10.44 0.72 28.19
C GLY A 136 -10.94 -0.36 29.15
N PHE A 137 -10.89 -1.63 28.75
CA PHE A 137 -11.20 -2.79 29.62
C PHE A 137 -9.97 -3.42 30.28
N GLY A 138 -8.77 -2.89 30.01
CA GLY A 138 -7.49 -3.45 30.48
C GLY A 138 -6.92 -2.81 31.76
N TRP A 139 -7.73 -2.08 32.53
CA TRP A 139 -7.35 -1.44 33.80
C TRP A 139 -8.32 -1.82 34.93
#